data_AF-A0A9D2DIV4-F1
#
_entry.id   AF-A0A9D2DIV4-F1
#
_cell.length_a   1.000
_cell.length_b   1.000
_cell.length_c   1.000
_cell.angle_alpha   90.00
_cell.angle_beta   90.00
_cell.angle_gamma   90.00
#
_symmetry.space_group_name_H-M   'P 1'
#
loop_
_entity.id
_entity.type
_entity.pdbx_description
1 polymer ?
#
loop_
_entity_poly.entity_id
_entity_poly.type
_entity_poly.pdbx_seq_one_letter_code
_entity_poly.pdbx_strand_id
1 'polypeptide(L)'
;MLYIGNFSYNDDSDSKDNYCLMPIVVEATDADAAMEKFAAHLHEVRKGSDLLDGAHEIFLDSLTELEAAPSEPVICQWQKIVPAMDGLCSITSALPVVDEDDEFASAYAWGDEDDEHEHYDDIEELDEEALSEGEPFLLFE
;
A
#
# COMPACT_ATOMS: atom_id res chain seq x y z
N MET A 1 17.71 1.31 8.13
CA MET A 1 17.07 1.72 6.86
C MET A 1 15.82 2.55 7.15
N LEU A 2 15.34 3.28 6.16
CA LEU A 2 14.00 3.86 6.18
C LEU A 2 13.03 2.94 5.45
N TYR A 3 11.84 2.78 5.98
CA TYR A 3 10.77 1.97 5.41
C TYR A 3 9.55 2.84 5.19
N ILE A 4 8.97 2.76 3.99
CA ILE A 4 7.71 3.41 3.63
C ILE A 4 6.69 2.30 3.37
N GLY A 5 5.76 2.11 4.30
CA GLY A 5 4.62 1.21 4.14
C GLY A 5 3.43 1.98 3.57
N ASN A 6 2.91 1.54 2.44
CA ASN A 6 1.73 2.13 1.81
C ASN A 6 0.52 1.28 2.19
N PHE A 7 -0.33 1.83 3.06
CA PHE A 7 -1.50 1.13 3.58
C PHE A 7 -2.79 1.64 2.96
N SER A 8 -3.78 0.76 2.87
CA SER A 8 -5.12 1.11 2.43
C SER A 8 -6.21 0.50 3.31
N TYR A 9 -7.40 1.12 3.31
CA TYR A 9 -8.59 0.54 3.92
C TYR A 9 -9.87 1.13 3.30
N ASN A 10 -10.96 0.37 3.37
CA ASN A 10 -12.30 0.87 3.09
C ASN A 10 -12.90 1.49 4.36
N ASP A 11 -13.39 2.71 4.27
CA ASP A 11 -14.12 3.34 5.38
C ASP A 11 -15.57 2.85 5.39
N ASP A 12 -15.83 1.80 6.19
CA ASP A 12 -17.15 1.20 6.34
C ASP A 12 -18.16 2.13 7.04
N SER A 13 -17.71 3.27 7.56
CA SER A 13 -18.58 4.29 8.15
C SER A 13 -19.08 5.31 7.13
N ASP A 14 -18.46 5.40 5.94
CA ASP A 14 -18.91 6.27 4.86
C ASP A 14 -19.86 5.56 3.89
N SER A 15 -21.04 6.15 3.72
CA SER A 15 -22.06 5.80 2.72
C SER A 15 -21.63 5.86 1.25
N LYS A 16 -20.40 6.29 0.96
CA LYS A 16 -19.85 6.47 -0.39
C LYS A 16 -18.76 5.47 -0.77
N ASP A 17 -18.54 4.44 0.05
CA ASP A 17 -17.50 3.42 -0.17
C ASP A 17 -16.13 4.10 -0.41
N ASN A 18 -15.78 5.05 0.48
CA ASN A 18 -14.52 5.76 0.32
C ASN A 18 -13.33 4.82 0.57
N TYR A 19 -12.37 4.89 -0.33
CA TYR A 19 -11.10 4.19 -0.20
C TYR A 19 -10.02 5.14 0.34
N CYS A 20 -9.39 4.74 1.44
CA CYS A 20 -8.39 5.53 2.14
C CYS A 20 -6.98 5.02 1.84
N LEU A 21 -6.05 5.96 1.63
CA LEU A 21 -4.65 5.70 1.31
C LEU A 21 -3.77 6.39 2.34
N MET A 22 -2.89 5.62 2.96
CA MET A 22 -2.16 6.03 4.15
C MET A 22 -0.72 5.54 4.09
N PRO A 23 0.19 6.29 3.46
CA PRO A 23 1.62 6.01 3.55
C PRO A 23 2.15 6.34 4.95
N ILE A 24 2.98 5.45 5.50
CA ILE A 24 3.64 5.61 6.81
C ILE A 24 5.13 5.39 6.63
N VAL A 25 5.95 6.26 7.23
CA VAL A 25 7.41 6.17 7.20
C VAL A 25 7.98 5.84 8.58
N VAL A 26 8.96 4.93 8.64
CA VAL A 26 9.65 4.58 9.88
C VAL A 26 11.11 4.23 9.63
N GLU A 27 11.97 4.53 10.60
CA GLU A 27 13.33 3.96 10.62
C GLU A 27 13.32 2.61 11.34
N ALA A 28 13.89 1.57 10.74
CA ALA A 28 14.01 0.24 11.34
C ALA A 28 15.31 -0.48 10.91
N THR A 29 15.62 -1.59 11.60
CA THR A 29 16.79 -2.41 11.30
C THR A 29 16.58 -3.35 10.12
N ASP A 30 15.33 -3.75 9.90
CA ASP A 30 14.86 -4.73 8.92
C ASP A 30 13.35 -4.53 8.70
N ALA A 31 12.80 -5.22 7.70
CA ALA A 31 11.39 -5.14 7.34
C ALA A 31 10.47 -5.61 8.49
N ASP A 32 10.80 -6.69 9.19
CA ASP A 32 10.00 -7.22 10.31
C ASP A 32 9.85 -6.18 11.43
N ALA A 33 10.95 -5.53 11.83
CA ALA A 33 10.94 -4.46 12.81
C ALA A 33 10.18 -3.22 12.34
N ALA A 34 10.13 -2.94 11.03
CA ALA A 34 9.29 -1.88 10.47
C ALA A 34 7.80 -2.23 10.60
N MET A 35 7.43 -3.47 10.27
CA MET A 35 6.07 -3.98 10.35
C MET A 35 5.51 -3.93 11.77
N GLU A 36 6.31 -4.34 12.77
CA GLU A 36 5.92 -4.23 14.18
C GLU A 36 5.66 -2.77 14.59
N LYS A 37 6.49 -1.83 14.11
CA LYS A 37 6.32 -0.41 14.41
C LYS A 37 5.10 0.19 13.72
N PHE A 38 4.81 -0.19 12.47
CA PHE A 38 3.59 0.24 11.77
C PHE A 38 2.35 -0.24 12.51
N ALA A 39 2.28 -1.52 12.87
CA ALA A 39 1.16 -2.09 13.62
C ALA A 39 0.97 -1.39 14.98
N ALA A 40 2.05 -1.19 15.74
CA ALA A 40 2.00 -0.47 17.01
C ALA A 40 1.49 0.97 16.86
N HIS A 41 1.93 1.68 15.82
CA HIS A 41 1.50 3.04 15.54
C HIS A 41 0.01 3.11 15.17
N LEU A 42 -0.47 2.23 14.30
CA LEU A 42 -1.89 2.17 13.91
C LEU A 42 -2.81 1.87 15.10
N HIS A 43 -2.40 0.97 15.99
CA HIS A 43 -3.12 0.75 17.24
C HIS A 43 -3.14 1.97 18.15
N GLU A 44 -2.06 2.75 18.21
CA GLU A 44 -2.01 3.99 18.99
C GLU A 44 -2.92 5.06 18.39
N VAL A 45 -2.88 5.25 17.06
CA VAL A 45 -3.74 6.20 16.34
C VAL A 45 -5.22 5.88 16.58
N ARG A 46 -5.63 4.62 16.45
CA ARG A 46 -7.03 4.20 16.72
C ARG A 46 -7.46 4.47 18.16
N LYS A 47 -6.54 4.40 19.13
CA LYS A 47 -6.86 4.69 20.55
C LYS A 47 -6.93 6.19 20.83
N GLY A 48 -6.18 7.00 20.09
CA GLY A 48 -5.97 8.42 20.37
C GLY A 48 -6.73 9.37 19.45
N SER A 49 -7.28 8.89 18.34
CA SER A 49 -7.92 9.69 17.29
C SER A 49 -9.06 8.93 16.63
N ASP A 50 -10.00 9.69 16.06
CA ASP A 50 -11.06 9.27 15.15
C ASP A 50 -10.58 9.03 13.70
N LEU A 51 -9.28 9.17 13.41
CA LEU A 51 -8.73 9.10 12.05
C LEU A 51 -8.95 7.73 11.39
N LEU A 52 -8.98 6.66 12.20
CA LEU A 52 -9.17 5.27 11.76
C LEU A 52 -10.55 4.75 12.15
N ASP A 53 -11.50 5.64 12.45
CA ASP A 53 -12.90 5.25 12.61
C ASP A 53 -13.40 4.72 11.26
N GLY A 54 -14.01 3.53 11.27
CA GLY A 54 -14.44 2.83 10.05
C GLY A 54 -13.36 1.94 9.40
N ALA A 55 -12.09 2.05 9.81
CA ALA A 55 -11.04 1.11 9.37
C ALA A 55 -11.18 -0.23 10.12
N HIS A 56 -11.92 -1.17 9.55
CA HIS A 56 -12.02 -2.54 10.10
C HIS A 56 -10.84 -3.42 9.67
N GLU A 57 -10.48 -3.32 8.39
CA GLU A 57 -9.39 -4.07 7.78
C GLU A 57 -8.43 -3.09 7.13
N ILE A 58 -7.17 -3.12 7.55
CA ILE A 58 -6.10 -2.34 6.92
C ILE A 58 -5.22 -3.31 6.13
N PHE A 59 -4.97 -2.98 4.87
CA PHE A 59 -4.11 -3.71 3.95
C PHE A 59 -2.77 -3.01 3.79
N LEU A 60 -1.70 -3.78 3.59
CA LEU A 60 -0.39 -3.26 3.17
C LEU A 60 -0.26 -3.49 1.67
N ASP A 61 -0.30 -2.42 0.88
CA ASP A 61 -0.23 -2.50 -0.57
C ASP A 61 1.23 -2.69 -1.05
N SER A 62 2.18 -2.02 -0.41
CA SER A 62 3.61 -2.13 -0.72
C SER A 62 4.49 -1.60 0.40
N LEU A 63 5.73 -2.09 0.45
CA LEU A 63 6.78 -1.65 1.36
C LEU A 63 8.00 -1.24 0.55
N THR A 64 8.44 0.00 0.70
CA THR A 64 9.70 0.48 0.14
C THR A 64 10.76 0.56 1.22
N GLU A 65 11.91 -0.08 1.01
CA GLU A 65 13.11 0.06 1.81
C GLU A 65 14.06 1.06 1.14
N LEU A 66 14.58 2.01 1.92
CA LEU A 66 15.67 2.90 1.53
C LEU A 66 16.85 2.70 2.48
N GLU A 67 18.06 2.50 1.96
CA GLU A 67 19.24 2.28 2.79
C GLU A 67 19.46 3.42 3.80
N ALA A 68 19.23 4.65 3.36
CA ALA A 68 19.36 5.87 4.16
C ALA A 68 18.37 6.95 3.70
N ALA A 69 18.41 8.12 4.35
CA ALA A 69 17.71 9.30 3.83
C ALA A 69 18.30 9.68 2.46
N PRO A 70 17.48 9.79 1.40
CA PRO A 70 18.00 10.01 0.07
C PRO A 70 18.49 11.45 -0.09
N SER A 71 19.61 11.62 -0.82
CA SER A 71 20.13 12.95 -1.18
C SER A 71 19.43 13.54 -2.40
N GLU A 72 18.88 12.68 -3.25
CA GLU A 72 18.07 13.03 -4.44
C GLU A 72 16.62 12.59 -4.22
N PRO A 73 15.62 13.21 -4.87
CA PRO A 73 14.23 12.81 -4.70
C PRO A 73 13.96 11.38 -5.20
N VAL A 74 13.20 10.59 -4.43
CA VAL A 74 12.76 9.24 -4.78
C VAL A 74 11.23 9.17 -4.77
N ILE A 75 10.64 8.60 -5.83
CA ILE A 75 9.20 8.30 -5.88
C ILE A 75 8.98 6.95 -5.18
N CYS A 76 8.40 6.95 -3.98
CA CYS A 76 8.14 5.73 -3.18
C CYS A 76 6.74 5.13 -3.41
N GLN A 77 5.89 5.85 -4.14
CA GLN A 77 4.60 5.37 -4.62
C GLN A 77 4.14 6.27 -5.76
N TRP A 78 3.72 5.65 -6.86
CA TRP A 78 2.95 6.28 -7.92
C TRP A 78 1.56 5.67 -7.93
N GLN A 79 0.53 6.52 -7.89
CA GLN A 79 -0.85 6.07 -7.93
C GLN A 79 -1.67 6.93 -8.88
N LYS A 80 -2.45 6.26 -9.73
CA LYS A 80 -3.39 6.89 -10.65
C LYS A 80 -4.80 6.40 -10.36
N ILE A 81 -5.64 7.33 -9.90
CA ILE A 81 -7.06 7.10 -9.65
C ILE A 81 -7.85 7.56 -10.88
N VAL A 82 -8.65 6.67 -11.44
CA VAL A 82 -9.48 6.90 -12.63
C VAL A 82 -10.96 6.68 -12.27
N PRO A 83 -11.86 7.63 -12.60
CA PRO A 83 -13.29 7.40 -12.45
C PRO A 83 -13.75 6.26 -13.40
N ALA A 84 -14.43 5.25 -12.86
CA ALA A 84 -15.07 4.17 -13.61
C ALA A 84 -16.60 4.34 -13.61
N MET A 85 -17.32 3.56 -14.44
CA MET A 85 -18.79 3.66 -14.52
C MET A 85 -19.49 3.35 -13.19
N ASP A 86 -18.93 2.43 -12.40
CA ASP A 86 -19.49 1.96 -11.13
C ASP A 86 -18.56 2.23 -9.91
N GLY A 87 -17.57 3.13 -10.01
CA GLY A 87 -16.70 3.41 -8.87
C GLY A 87 -15.38 4.11 -9.20
N LEU A 88 -14.36 3.85 -8.39
CA LEU A 88 -12.98 4.30 -8.60
C LEU A 88 -12.10 3.10 -8.97
N CYS A 89 -11.34 3.24 -10.04
CA CYS A 89 -10.27 2.30 -10.39
C CYS A 89 -8.92 2.93 -10.01
N SER A 90 -8.05 2.19 -9.34
CA SER A 90 -6.72 2.65 -8.95
C SER A 90 -5.64 1.74 -9.52
N ILE A 91 -4.60 2.35 -10.09
CA ILE A 91 -3.36 1.66 -10.46
C ILE A 91 -2.25 2.19 -9.56
N THR A 92 -1.53 1.30 -8.89
CA THR A 92 -0.47 1.64 -7.92
C THR A 92 0.85 0.97 -8.32
N SER A 93 1.97 1.66 -8.12
CA SER A 93 3.33 1.14 -8.30
C SER A 93 4.25 1.72 -7.22
N ALA A 94 5.06 0.88 -6.57
CA ALA A 94 5.92 1.30 -5.45
C ALA A 94 7.18 2.05 -5.91
N LEU A 95 7.77 1.71 -7.05
CA LEU A 95 8.92 2.40 -7.63
C LEU A 95 8.79 2.44 -9.16
N PRO A 96 8.88 3.61 -9.82
CA PRO A 96 8.93 3.68 -11.28
C PRO A 96 10.34 3.30 -11.75
N VAL A 97 10.66 2.01 -11.80
CA VAL A 97 11.95 1.39 -12.25
C VAL A 97 13.01 2.42 -12.65
N VAL A 98 13.84 2.85 -11.70
CA VAL A 98 14.94 3.78 -11.94
C VAL A 98 16.23 2.97 -11.80
N ASP A 99 16.77 2.51 -12.94
CA ASP A 99 18.00 1.71 -13.07
C ASP A 99 18.08 0.42 -12.21
N GLU A 100 18.09 -0.75 -12.86
CA GLU A 100 18.18 -2.06 -12.18
C GLU A 100 19.48 -2.25 -11.36
N ASP A 101 20.48 -1.41 -11.59
CA ASP A 101 21.79 -1.45 -10.93
C ASP A 101 21.86 -0.58 -9.64
N ASP A 102 20.80 0.15 -9.28
CA ASP A 102 20.79 1.00 -8.07
C ASP A 102 20.24 0.25 -6.84
N GLU A 103 21.14 -0.20 -5.97
CA GLU A 103 20.81 -0.92 -4.73
C GLU A 103 20.24 -0.01 -3.62
N PHE A 104 20.12 1.31 -3.83
CA PHE A 104 19.72 2.26 -2.79
C PHE A 104 18.28 2.07 -2.29
N ALA A 105 17.38 1.63 -3.17
CA ALA A 105 15.96 1.47 -2.88
C ALA A 105 15.46 0.11 -3.35
N SER A 106 14.63 -0.54 -2.54
CA SER A 106 13.97 -1.80 -2.89
C SER A 106 12.50 -1.72 -2.55
N ALA A 107 11.63 -2.30 -3.38
CA ALA A 107 10.21 -2.39 -3.09
C ALA A 107 9.75 -3.85 -3.02
N TYR A 108 8.89 -4.12 -2.06
CA TYR A 108 8.22 -5.39 -1.86
C TYR A 108 6.73 -5.20 -2.16
N ALA A 109 6.17 -6.10 -2.94
CA ALA A 109 4.74 -6.21 -3.20
C ALA A 109 4.22 -7.50 -2.56
N TRP A 110 2.99 -7.47 -2.06
CA TRP A 110 2.32 -8.63 -1.48
C TRP A 110 1.16 -9.03 -2.40
N GLY A 111 1.26 -10.21 -3.00
CA GLY A 111 0.32 -10.82 -3.94
C GLY A 111 0.91 -12.10 -4.53
N ASP A 112 0.09 -13.02 -5.04
CA ASP A 112 0.57 -14.28 -5.63
C ASP A 112 1.51 -14.00 -6.81
N GLU A 113 2.75 -14.50 -6.74
CA GLU A 113 3.79 -14.34 -7.77
C GLU A 113 3.48 -15.07 -9.10
N ASP A 114 2.28 -15.63 -9.27
CA ASP A 114 1.88 -16.48 -10.40
C ASP A 114 1.04 -15.76 -11.48
N ASP A 115 0.87 -14.43 -11.42
CA ASP A 115 0.41 -13.67 -12.58
C ASP A 115 1.64 -13.20 -13.39
N GLU A 116 2.06 -14.03 -14.34
CA GLU A 116 2.78 -13.55 -15.52
C GLU A 116 2.06 -12.28 -15.98
N HIS A 117 2.78 -11.15 -16.04
CA HIS A 117 2.23 -9.85 -16.46
C HIS A 117 1.52 -9.95 -17.82
N GLU A 118 0.25 -10.36 -17.81
CA GLU A 118 -0.62 -10.24 -18.96
C GLU A 118 -0.90 -8.75 -19.08
N HIS A 119 -0.32 -8.16 -20.12
CA HIS A 119 -0.70 -6.84 -20.60
C HIS A 119 -2.18 -6.91 -21.01
N TYR A 120 -3.09 -6.68 -20.06
CA TYR A 120 -4.49 -6.46 -20.36
C TYR A 120 -4.60 -5.08 -21.02
N ASP A 121 -4.50 -5.08 -22.35
CA ASP A 121 -4.72 -3.89 -23.18
C ASP A 121 -6.19 -3.40 -23.12
N ASP A 122 -7.10 -4.18 -22.52
CA ASP A 122 -8.49 -3.84 -22.27
C ASP A 122 -8.85 -3.99 -20.78
N ILE A 123 -9.31 -2.89 -20.18
CA ILE A 123 -9.75 -2.80 -18.77
C ILE A 123 -11.02 -3.64 -18.51
N GLU A 124 -11.69 -4.13 -19.57
CA GLU A 124 -12.95 -4.88 -19.48
C GLU A 124 -12.79 -6.37 -19.15
N GLU A 125 -11.57 -6.91 -19.09
CA GLU A 125 -11.30 -8.34 -18.77
C GLU A 125 -10.76 -8.58 -17.34
N LEU A 126 -10.67 -7.56 -16.49
CA LEU A 126 -10.30 -7.75 -15.09
C LEU A 126 -11.46 -8.42 -14.33
N ASP A 127 -11.23 -9.65 -13.85
CA ASP A 127 -12.11 -10.30 -12.89
C ASP A 127 -12.13 -9.50 -11.58
N GLU A 128 -13.28 -8.92 -11.24
CA GLU A 128 -13.48 -8.13 -10.01
C GLU A 128 -13.18 -8.95 -8.74
N GLU A 129 -13.32 -10.29 -8.78
CA GLU A 129 -12.99 -11.15 -7.64
C GLU A 129 -11.47 -11.32 -7.46
N ALA A 130 -10.69 -11.29 -8.53
CA ALA A 130 -9.22 -11.47 -8.50
C ALA A 130 -8.46 -10.24 -7.96
N LEU A 131 -9.08 -9.06 -7.97
CA LEU A 131 -8.43 -7.82 -7.52
C LEU A 131 -8.36 -7.67 -5.98
N SER A 132 -8.89 -8.62 -5.20
CA SER A 132 -9.10 -8.44 -3.75
C SER A 132 -8.66 -9.58 -2.83
N GLU A 133 -8.03 -10.65 -3.32
CA GLU A 133 -7.62 -11.80 -2.47
C GLU A 133 -6.35 -11.54 -1.63
N GLY A 134 -6.15 -10.32 -1.12
CA GLY A 134 -5.06 -10.02 -0.17
C GLY A 134 -5.47 -10.28 1.28
N GLU A 135 -4.65 -10.97 2.06
CA GLU A 135 -4.86 -11.03 3.52
C GLU A 135 -4.64 -9.64 4.15
N PRO A 136 -5.52 -9.18 5.06
CA PRO A 136 -5.36 -7.89 5.70
C PRO A 136 -4.10 -7.85 6.56
N PHE A 137 -3.34 -6.76 6.46
CA PHE A 137 -2.18 -6.52 7.30
C PHE A 137 -2.58 -6.42 8.77
N LEU A 138 -3.71 -5.76 9.05
CA LEU A 138 -4.21 -5.58 10.39
C LEU A 138 -5.74 -5.65 10.42
N LEU A 139 -6.24 -6.53 11.29
CA LEU A 139 -7.66 -6.65 11.63
C LEU A 139 -7.89 -5.99 12.97
N PHE A 140 -8.85 -5.08 13.03
CA PHE A 140 -9.31 -4.56 14.30
C PHE A 140 -10.63 -5.20 14.73
N GLU A 141 -10.67 -5.76 15.94
CA GLU A 141 -11.91 -6.15 16.63
C GLU A 141 -12.80 -4.94 16.98
#